data_AF-A0A7C1IZA0-F1
#
_entry.id   AF-A0A7C1IZA0-F1
#
_cell.length_a   1.000
_cell.length_b   1.000
_cell.length_c   1.000
_cell.angle_alpha   90.00
_cell.angle_beta   90.00
_cell.angle_gamma   90.00
#
_symmetry.space_group_name_H-M   'P 1'
#
loop_
_entity.id
_entity.type
_entity.pdbx_description
1 polymer ?
#
loop_
_entity_poly.entity_id
_entity_poly.type
_entity_poly.pdbx_seq_one_letter_code
_entity_poly.pdbx_strand_id
1 'polypeptide(L)'
;MTQSENHYVIIVHGTFNSPVKGQPPLWYQPGGAFAKKLQTELEKLNPEFKGAVWRGWPSGEEAEGDQAFFSYWSGANTHPARVEAGENLAKTMQKIWLKDPQARIHLVGHSHGGNVVLKALEAYGRILTNYEAGFANWKEERKKAANQGQAAKKDDELDNIYARFEAVAGMLSPDWGERPLADSPELHRIGRVVTLGTPFFLKRWRYSRTMLNLRQGFTRTINLINWAVVGVLIVLFFVGIACYLPILLGSGALSAVGVAPFVGFNPLAWEGWLGWFKWLAAIGGGGFILLMLYGLTIDPKWNRNPEDTNYYFDQVNTEWLRTKDAPRIPALLVNAGALDEALMALSSQPLLEMLGRPSVEAFTSLRLHSTNRPPEIGLPHDPDDVNIIQGLVNLLVNLRNIALSPFFFLVRRLFQRPATNWLMNTLRQVVVASATGLPPYEVDDANLEVRPITEVPALDDGGEIWDVSKYLAHHRNETISNTAIDPERYSFFWDANTREKRFAKSHIFSALQKQKETNPNLEKMLGNPEFQRMCLAIEERLLEVIGGVEVQHARYFQDEPIVRGVAQFIASGKRPEPLEAE
;
A
#
# COMPACT_ATOMS: atom_id res chain seq x y z
N MET A 1 9.67 6.29 -44.26
CA MET A 1 8.26 6.52 -43.91
C MET A 1 7.97 5.64 -42.72
N THR A 2 7.64 6.21 -41.57
CA THR A 2 7.14 5.43 -40.44
C THR A 2 5.83 4.77 -40.90
N GLN A 3 5.70 3.45 -40.75
CA GLN A 3 4.42 2.79 -40.99
C GLN A 3 3.37 3.43 -40.06
N SER A 4 2.15 3.65 -40.55
CA SER A 4 1.08 4.19 -39.71
C SER A 4 0.80 3.21 -38.56
N GLU A 5 0.75 3.72 -37.34
CA GLU A 5 0.42 2.90 -36.16
C GLU A 5 -1.09 2.79 -35.98
N ASN A 6 -1.55 1.65 -35.49
CA ASN A 6 -2.93 1.45 -35.05
C ASN A 6 -3.03 1.73 -33.56
N HIS A 7 -3.56 2.88 -33.18
CA HIS A 7 -3.66 3.25 -31.77
C HIS A 7 -4.84 2.56 -31.07
N TYR A 8 -4.59 2.03 -29.88
CA TYR A 8 -5.58 1.47 -28.95
C TYR A 8 -5.47 2.23 -27.63
N VAL A 9 -6.57 2.78 -27.12
CA VAL A 9 -6.60 3.45 -25.81
C VAL A 9 -7.51 2.67 -24.89
N ILE A 10 -6.94 1.99 -23.90
CA ILE A 10 -7.68 1.19 -22.93
C ILE A 10 -7.90 2.01 -21.65
N ILE A 11 -9.16 2.29 -21.32
CA ILE A 11 -9.55 3.02 -20.11
C ILE A 11 -9.95 2.01 -19.03
N VAL A 12 -9.31 2.08 -17.87
CA VAL A 12 -9.56 1.22 -16.71
C VAL A 12 -10.15 2.05 -15.58
N HIS A 13 -11.37 1.72 -15.17
CA HIS A 13 -12.12 2.46 -14.17
C HIS A 13 -11.71 2.13 -12.72
N GLY A 14 -12.06 3.01 -11.77
CA GLY A 14 -11.93 2.77 -10.33
C GLY A 14 -13.06 1.93 -9.72
N THR A 15 -13.00 1.72 -8.41
CA THR A 15 -13.87 0.83 -7.62
C THR A 15 -15.37 1.02 -7.85
N PHE A 16 -15.87 2.25 -7.91
CA PHE A 16 -17.31 2.55 -7.87
C PHE A 16 -18.01 2.55 -9.23
N ASN A 17 -17.31 2.17 -10.31
CA ASN A 17 -17.81 2.26 -11.68
C ASN A 17 -17.86 0.89 -12.38
N SER A 18 -18.12 -0.18 -11.62
CA SER A 18 -18.33 -1.51 -12.19
C SER A 18 -19.45 -1.49 -13.23
N PRO A 19 -19.27 -2.15 -14.37
CA PRO A 19 -20.31 -2.24 -15.38
C PRO A 19 -21.50 -3.03 -14.81
N VAL A 20 -22.70 -2.47 -14.95
CA VAL A 20 -23.96 -3.15 -14.61
C VAL A 20 -24.71 -3.48 -15.89
N LYS A 21 -24.99 -4.76 -16.12
CA LYS A 21 -25.69 -5.21 -17.34
C LYS A 21 -27.04 -4.51 -17.48
N GLY A 22 -27.28 -3.90 -18.64
CA GLY A 22 -28.53 -3.21 -18.95
C GLY A 22 -28.61 -1.75 -18.47
N GLN A 23 -27.57 -1.21 -17.84
CA GLN A 23 -27.48 0.23 -17.54
C GLN A 23 -26.84 1.00 -18.71
N PRO A 24 -27.10 2.32 -18.82
CA PRO A 24 -26.40 3.18 -19.78
C PRO A 24 -24.88 3.08 -19.63
N PRO A 25 -24.11 3.32 -20.71
CA PRO A 25 -22.66 3.32 -20.65
C PRO A 25 -22.13 4.29 -19.58
N LEU A 26 -21.29 3.78 -18.71
CA LEU A 26 -20.55 4.57 -17.74
C LEU A 26 -19.49 5.42 -18.45
N TRP A 27 -18.95 6.44 -17.76
CA TRP A 27 -18.09 7.47 -18.36
C TRP A 27 -16.88 6.93 -19.16
N TYR A 28 -16.31 5.79 -18.77
CA TYR A 28 -15.15 5.16 -19.38
C TYR A 28 -15.49 4.19 -20.53
N GLN A 29 -16.75 3.78 -20.64
CA GLN A 29 -17.19 2.80 -21.64
C GLN A 29 -17.42 3.47 -23.00
N PRO A 30 -17.46 2.72 -24.12
CA PRO A 30 -17.87 3.26 -25.40
C PRO A 30 -19.23 3.96 -25.31
N GLY A 31 -19.30 5.20 -25.80
CA GLY A 31 -20.47 6.07 -25.65
C GLY A 31 -20.56 6.83 -24.33
N GLY A 32 -19.75 6.48 -23.33
CA GLY A 32 -19.58 7.22 -22.08
C GLY A 32 -19.01 8.61 -22.30
N ALA A 33 -19.34 9.55 -21.40
CA ALA A 33 -19.02 10.97 -21.57
C ALA A 33 -17.51 11.25 -21.72
N PHE A 34 -16.68 10.68 -20.84
CA PHE A 34 -15.22 10.87 -20.89
C PHE A 34 -14.61 10.16 -22.10
N ALA A 35 -14.97 8.89 -22.34
CA ALA A 35 -14.46 8.13 -23.48
C ALA A 35 -14.75 8.84 -24.81
N LYS A 36 -15.96 9.40 -24.96
CA LYS A 36 -16.36 10.18 -26.14
C LYS A 36 -15.57 11.47 -26.28
N LYS A 37 -15.41 12.24 -25.19
CA LYS A 37 -14.61 13.48 -25.20
C LYS A 37 -13.15 13.18 -25.52
N LEU A 38 -12.55 12.18 -24.86
CA LEU A 38 -11.16 11.77 -25.07
C LEU A 38 -10.94 11.37 -26.53
N GLN A 39 -11.82 10.54 -27.10
CA GLN A 39 -11.72 10.16 -28.50
C GLN A 39 -11.82 11.37 -29.45
N THR A 40 -12.75 12.28 -29.17
CA THR A 40 -12.93 13.50 -29.97
C THR A 40 -11.67 14.36 -29.95
N GLU A 41 -11.06 14.57 -28.78
CA GLU A 41 -9.82 15.35 -28.67
C GLU A 41 -8.63 14.63 -29.33
N LEU A 42 -8.52 13.31 -29.19
CA LEU A 42 -7.47 12.53 -29.84
C LEU A 42 -7.56 12.61 -31.38
N GLU A 43 -8.75 12.47 -31.96
CA GLU A 43 -8.97 12.60 -33.41
C GLU A 43 -8.64 13.99 -33.94
N LYS A 44 -8.95 15.05 -33.18
CA LYS A 44 -8.57 16.42 -33.53
C LYS A 44 -7.05 16.60 -33.57
N LEU A 45 -6.34 15.98 -32.64
CA LEU A 45 -4.88 16.10 -32.51
C LEU A 45 -4.13 15.26 -33.54
N ASN A 46 -4.60 14.04 -33.81
CA ASN A 46 -4.04 13.15 -34.83
C ASN A 46 -5.14 12.21 -35.39
N PRO A 47 -5.47 12.30 -36.69
CA PRO A 47 -6.46 11.42 -37.33
C PRO A 47 -6.17 9.92 -37.23
N GLU A 48 -4.92 9.49 -36.99
CA GLU A 48 -4.56 8.08 -36.77
C GLU A 48 -5.22 7.49 -35.51
N PHE A 49 -5.59 8.35 -34.55
CA PHE A 49 -6.34 7.94 -33.37
C PHE A 49 -7.81 7.66 -33.65
N LYS A 50 -8.30 7.75 -34.89
CA LYS A 50 -9.72 7.50 -35.20
C LYS A 50 -10.19 6.16 -34.64
N GLY A 51 -11.24 6.25 -33.80
CA GLY A 51 -11.81 5.13 -33.05
C GLY A 51 -10.89 4.44 -32.03
N ALA A 52 -9.74 4.98 -31.66
CA ALA A 52 -8.74 4.32 -30.80
C ALA A 52 -9.27 3.92 -29.41
N VAL A 53 -10.17 4.69 -28.80
CA VAL A 53 -10.74 4.46 -27.45
C VAL A 53 -11.74 3.28 -27.44
N TRP A 54 -12.33 2.94 -28.59
CA TRP A 54 -13.30 1.84 -28.71
C TRP A 54 -12.99 0.92 -29.89
N ARG A 55 -11.72 0.85 -30.28
CA ARG A 55 -11.28 0.02 -31.39
C ARG A 55 -11.61 -1.44 -31.08
N GLY A 56 -12.33 -2.09 -32.00
CA GLY A 56 -12.68 -3.50 -31.90
C GLY A 56 -11.47 -4.42 -32.15
N TRP A 57 -11.69 -5.74 -32.07
CA TRP A 57 -10.65 -6.75 -32.36
C TRP A 57 -10.07 -6.55 -33.78
N PRO A 58 -8.74 -6.63 -33.95
CA PRO A 58 -8.11 -6.43 -35.25
C PRO A 58 -8.63 -7.35 -36.36
N SER A 59 -9.19 -8.51 -35.99
CA SER A 59 -9.71 -9.52 -36.90
C SER A 59 -11.13 -9.23 -37.41
N GLY A 60 -11.82 -8.20 -36.91
CA GLY A 60 -13.25 -7.99 -37.21
C GLY A 60 -14.16 -9.13 -36.72
N GLU A 61 -13.61 -10.08 -35.95
CA GLU A 61 -14.40 -11.06 -35.20
C GLU A 61 -15.27 -10.26 -34.24
N GLU A 62 -16.59 -10.38 -34.41
CA GLU A 62 -17.55 -9.92 -33.41
C GLU A 62 -17.06 -10.44 -32.06
N ALA A 63 -16.79 -9.54 -31.12
CA ALA A 63 -16.51 -9.95 -29.76
C ALA A 63 -17.65 -10.88 -29.34
N GLU A 64 -17.34 -12.10 -28.88
CA GLU A 64 -18.37 -12.99 -28.34
C GLU A 64 -19.05 -12.27 -27.16
N GLY A 65 -20.19 -11.64 -27.45
CA GLY A 65 -20.87 -10.67 -26.58
C GLY A 65 -20.38 -9.23 -26.76
N ASP A 66 -21.30 -8.26 -26.65
CA ASP A 66 -21.16 -6.79 -26.71
C ASP A 66 -20.07 -6.13 -25.80
N GLN A 67 -19.10 -6.90 -25.32
CA GLN A 67 -18.06 -6.45 -24.42
C GLN A 67 -16.90 -5.85 -25.20
N ALA A 68 -16.83 -4.51 -25.16
CA ALA A 68 -15.66 -3.75 -25.57
C ALA A 68 -14.36 -4.35 -25.00
N PHE A 69 -13.35 -4.50 -25.87
CA PHE A 69 -11.92 -4.85 -25.73
C PHE A 69 -11.34 -5.29 -24.36
N PHE A 70 -11.68 -4.60 -23.26
CA PHE A 70 -11.39 -4.98 -21.89
C PHE A 70 -12.57 -4.54 -21.02
N SER A 71 -13.56 -5.41 -20.83
CA SER A 71 -14.82 -5.03 -20.18
C SER A 71 -14.94 -5.44 -18.70
N TYR A 72 -14.04 -6.27 -18.18
CA TYR A 72 -14.32 -6.96 -16.92
C TYR A 72 -13.18 -6.87 -15.91
N TRP A 73 -12.99 -5.65 -15.41
CA TRP A 73 -12.57 -5.47 -14.02
C TRP A 73 -13.83 -5.35 -13.17
N SER A 74 -13.94 -6.13 -12.10
CA SER A 74 -15.18 -6.23 -11.30
C SER A 74 -15.50 -5.00 -10.46
N GLY A 75 -14.58 -4.05 -10.31
CA GLY A 75 -14.65 -2.99 -9.29
C GLY A 75 -14.31 -3.49 -7.90
N ALA A 76 -14.21 -4.80 -7.68
CA ALA A 76 -13.98 -5.36 -6.36
C ALA A 76 -12.65 -4.83 -5.84
N ASN A 77 -12.71 -4.04 -4.78
CA ASN A 77 -11.54 -3.34 -4.29
C ASN A 77 -10.62 -4.21 -3.44
N THR A 78 -10.53 -5.50 -3.77
CA THR A 78 -9.64 -6.44 -3.10
C THR A 78 -8.33 -6.57 -3.87
N HIS A 79 -7.23 -6.75 -3.17
CA HIS A 79 -5.91 -6.93 -3.75
C HIS A 79 -5.85 -8.07 -4.79
N PRO A 80 -6.37 -9.28 -4.49
CA PRO A 80 -6.41 -10.37 -5.47
C PRO A 80 -7.19 -10.00 -6.74
N ALA A 81 -8.36 -9.35 -6.60
CA ALA A 81 -9.14 -8.93 -7.77
C ALA A 81 -8.36 -7.97 -8.67
N ARG A 82 -7.52 -7.09 -8.09
CA ARG A 82 -6.70 -6.21 -8.91
C ARG A 82 -5.53 -6.87 -9.59
N VAL A 83 -4.94 -7.86 -8.92
CA VAL A 83 -3.90 -8.69 -9.52
C VAL A 83 -4.46 -9.47 -10.70
N GLU A 84 -5.57 -10.17 -10.50
CA GLU A 84 -6.24 -10.96 -11.53
C GLU A 84 -6.60 -10.09 -12.74
N ALA A 85 -7.19 -8.92 -12.51
CA ALA A 85 -7.58 -8.04 -13.60
C ALA A 85 -6.38 -7.37 -14.31
N GLY A 86 -5.29 -7.08 -13.60
CA GLY A 86 -4.04 -6.65 -14.21
C GLY A 86 -3.44 -7.73 -15.11
N GLU A 87 -3.43 -8.99 -14.65
CA GLU A 87 -2.98 -10.13 -15.45
C GLU A 87 -3.88 -10.37 -16.68
N ASN A 88 -5.19 -10.21 -16.52
CA ASN A 88 -6.13 -10.28 -17.64
C ASN A 88 -5.91 -9.15 -18.64
N LEU A 89 -5.64 -7.92 -18.17
CA LEU A 89 -5.31 -6.80 -19.05
C LEU A 89 -4.00 -7.05 -19.81
N ALA A 90 -2.97 -7.60 -19.16
CA ALA A 90 -1.72 -7.98 -19.81
C ALA A 90 -1.93 -9.02 -20.92
N LYS A 91 -2.77 -10.04 -20.69
CA LYS A 91 -3.16 -11.02 -21.72
C LYS A 91 -3.92 -10.36 -22.87
N THR A 92 -4.78 -9.40 -22.59
CA THR A 92 -5.45 -8.60 -23.64
C THR A 92 -4.43 -7.82 -24.46
N MET A 93 -3.48 -7.13 -23.82
CA MET A 93 -2.38 -6.42 -24.49
C MET A 93 -1.58 -7.33 -25.42
N GLN A 94 -1.21 -8.53 -24.94
CA GLN A 94 -0.55 -9.55 -25.73
C GLN A 94 -1.38 -9.99 -26.94
N LYS A 95 -2.68 -10.25 -26.76
CA LYS A 95 -3.57 -10.63 -27.88
C LYS A 95 -3.66 -9.55 -28.94
N ILE A 96 -3.72 -8.27 -28.53
CA ILE A 96 -3.74 -7.13 -29.45
C ILE A 96 -2.47 -7.12 -30.27
N TRP A 97 -1.32 -7.15 -29.60
CA TRP A 97 -0.01 -7.15 -30.24
C TRP A 97 0.18 -8.32 -31.22
N LEU A 98 -0.25 -9.53 -30.87
CA LEU A 98 -0.14 -10.72 -31.73
C LEU A 98 -1.08 -10.68 -32.95
N LYS A 99 -2.20 -9.96 -32.87
CA LYS A 99 -3.18 -9.85 -33.95
C LYS A 99 -2.96 -8.62 -34.84
N ASP A 100 -2.44 -7.54 -34.25
CA ASP A 100 -2.13 -6.29 -34.93
C ASP A 100 -0.67 -5.92 -34.64
N PRO A 101 0.27 -6.37 -35.50
CA PRO A 101 1.66 -5.99 -35.41
C PRO A 101 1.89 -4.49 -35.32
N GLN A 102 1.02 -3.64 -35.89
CA GLN A 102 1.15 -2.18 -35.90
C GLN A 102 0.47 -1.52 -34.69
N ALA A 103 -0.04 -2.30 -33.75
CA ALA A 103 -0.72 -1.78 -32.58
C ALA A 103 0.20 -0.92 -31.71
N ARG A 104 -0.33 0.21 -31.24
CA ARG A 104 0.24 1.05 -30.20
C ARG A 104 -0.77 1.17 -29.06
N ILE A 105 -0.45 0.61 -27.90
CA ILE A 105 -1.39 0.45 -26.78
C ILE A 105 -1.14 1.50 -25.70
N HIS A 106 -2.09 2.41 -25.53
CA HIS A 106 -2.11 3.42 -24.49
C HIS A 106 -3.06 2.99 -23.37
N LEU A 107 -2.71 3.31 -22.12
CA LEU A 107 -3.48 2.93 -20.94
C LEU A 107 -3.89 4.17 -20.16
N VAL A 108 -5.15 4.24 -19.73
CA VAL A 108 -5.67 5.29 -18.86
C VAL A 108 -6.30 4.63 -17.64
N GLY A 109 -5.66 4.72 -16.48
CA GLY A 109 -6.17 4.14 -15.22
C GLY A 109 -6.73 5.21 -14.29
N HIS A 110 -7.95 5.03 -13.79
CA HIS A 110 -8.57 5.94 -12.83
C HIS A 110 -8.59 5.36 -11.42
N SER A 111 -8.08 6.08 -10.42
CA SER A 111 -8.03 5.64 -9.01
C SER A 111 -7.41 4.23 -8.90
N HIS A 112 -8.14 3.23 -8.38
CA HIS A 112 -7.70 1.83 -8.37
C HIS A 112 -7.51 1.20 -9.75
N GLY A 113 -8.14 1.75 -10.80
CA GLY A 113 -7.84 1.50 -12.21
C GLY A 113 -6.36 1.67 -12.54
N GLY A 114 -5.69 2.63 -11.89
CA GLY A 114 -4.24 2.83 -11.99
C GLY A 114 -3.43 1.64 -11.47
N ASN A 115 -3.84 1.02 -10.36
CA ASN A 115 -3.18 -0.19 -9.84
C ASN A 115 -3.25 -1.35 -10.85
N VAL A 116 -4.38 -1.50 -11.53
CA VAL A 116 -4.60 -2.53 -12.57
C VAL A 116 -3.66 -2.32 -13.73
N VAL A 117 -3.56 -1.07 -14.20
CA VAL A 117 -2.68 -0.67 -15.29
C VAL A 117 -1.23 -0.99 -14.94
N LEU A 118 -0.78 -0.59 -13.75
CA LEU A 118 0.59 -0.88 -13.31
C LEU A 118 0.87 -2.38 -13.20
N LYS A 119 -0.08 -3.14 -12.64
CA LYS A 119 0.06 -4.60 -12.58
C LYS A 119 0.05 -5.25 -13.96
N ALA A 120 -0.73 -4.70 -14.89
CA ALA A 120 -0.76 -5.16 -16.27
C ALA A 120 0.57 -4.91 -16.98
N LEU A 121 1.19 -3.74 -16.78
CA LEU A 121 2.52 -3.43 -17.32
C LEU A 121 3.57 -4.41 -16.79
N GLU A 122 3.57 -4.68 -15.49
CA GLU A 122 4.47 -5.65 -14.85
C GLU A 122 4.26 -7.08 -15.39
N ALA A 123 3.01 -7.53 -15.48
CA ALA A 123 2.69 -8.86 -15.99
C ALA A 123 2.98 -8.98 -17.49
N TYR A 124 2.70 -7.95 -18.28
CA TYR A 124 2.99 -7.89 -19.71
C TYR A 124 4.50 -7.87 -19.98
N GLY A 125 5.25 -7.15 -19.16
CA GLY A 125 6.71 -7.20 -19.17
C GLY A 125 7.27 -8.61 -19.01
N ARG A 126 6.77 -9.35 -18.03
CA ARG A 126 7.13 -10.76 -17.83
C ARG A 126 6.76 -11.64 -19.03
N ILE A 127 5.61 -11.39 -19.66
CA ILE A 127 5.21 -12.07 -20.90
C ILE A 127 6.26 -11.82 -22.00
N LEU A 128 6.69 -10.56 -22.19
CA LEU A 128 7.70 -10.21 -23.20
C LEU A 128 9.07 -10.85 -22.91
N THR A 129 9.54 -10.82 -21.65
CA THR A 129 10.79 -11.47 -21.25
C THR A 129 10.74 -12.98 -21.49
N ASN A 130 9.61 -13.62 -21.20
CA ASN A 130 9.42 -15.05 -21.50
C ASN A 130 9.42 -15.34 -23.01
N TYR A 131 8.84 -14.45 -23.82
CA TYR A 131 8.91 -14.55 -25.28
C TYR A 131 10.34 -14.43 -25.79
N GLU A 132 11.11 -13.48 -25.28
CA GLU A 132 12.51 -13.29 -25.63
C GLU A 132 13.34 -14.54 -25.36
N ALA A 133 13.24 -15.08 -24.13
CA ALA A 133 13.94 -16.30 -23.74
C ALA A 133 13.51 -17.52 -24.56
N GLY A 134 12.19 -17.69 -24.76
CA GLY A 134 11.66 -18.79 -25.55
C GLY A 134 12.05 -18.70 -27.02
N PHE A 135 12.09 -17.50 -27.59
CA PHE A 135 12.48 -17.28 -28.97
C PHE A 135 13.97 -17.51 -29.22
N ALA A 136 14.83 -17.12 -28.27
CA ALA A 136 16.26 -17.44 -28.32
C ALA A 136 16.49 -18.96 -28.35
N ASN A 137 15.81 -19.69 -27.47
CA ASN A 137 15.86 -21.16 -27.44
C ASN A 137 15.36 -21.77 -28.75
N TRP A 138 14.21 -21.30 -29.25
CA TRP A 138 13.63 -21.77 -30.51
C TRP A 138 14.57 -21.57 -31.71
N LYS A 139 15.26 -20.42 -31.79
CA LYS A 139 16.28 -20.17 -32.82
C LYS A 139 17.46 -21.13 -32.73
N GLU A 140 17.95 -21.39 -31.52
CA GLU A 140 19.03 -22.37 -31.31
C GLU A 140 18.63 -23.78 -31.72
N GLU A 141 17.42 -24.22 -31.36
CA GLU A 141 16.90 -25.53 -31.71
C GLU A 141 16.76 -25.69 -33.22
N ARG A 142 16.23 -24.69 -33.93
CA ARG A 142 16.16 -24.70 -35.39
C ARG A 142 17.53 -24.72 -36.05
N LYS A 143 18.51 -23.97 -35.51
CA LYS A 143 19.90 -24.01 -35.99
C LYS A 143 20.53 -25.38 -35.77
N LYS A 144 20.31 -26.01 -34.61
CA LYS A 144 20.78 -27.38 -34.31
C LYS A 144 20.13 -28.41 -35.24
N ALA A 145 18.82 -28.35 -35.43
CA ALA A 145 18.08 -29.23 -36.34
C ALA A 145 18.57 -29.11 -37.79
N ALA A 146 18.75 -27.87 -38.28
CA ALA A 146 19.30 -27.60 -39.60
C ALA A 146 20.72 -28.17 -39.77
N ASN A 147 21.60 -28.00 -38.78
CA ASN A 147 22.96 -28.56 -38.81
C ASN A 147 22.99 -30.09 -38.75
N GLN A 148 21.95 -30.72 -38.18
CA GLN A 148 21.80 -32.16 -38.09
C GLN A 148 21.04 -32.77 -39.28
N GLY A 149 20.57 -31.95 -40.23
CA GLY A 149 19.71 -32.40 -41.32
C GLY A 149 18.35 -32.95 -40.87
N GLN A 150 17.92 -32.62 -39.65
CA GLN A 150 16.65 -33.05 -39.09
C GLN A 150 15.61 -31.94 -39.25
N ALA A 151 14.37 -32.31 -39.58
CA ALA A 151 13.25 -31.39 -39.46
C ALA A 151 13.03 -31.08 -37.97
N ALA A 152 12.95 -29.79 -37.62
CA ALA A 152 12.62 -29.37 -36.26
C ALA A 152 11.28 -30.01 -35.84
N LYS A 153 11.18 -30.44 -34.58
CA LYS A 153 9.94 -31.02 -34.05
C LYS A 153 8.87 -29.94 -34.09
N LYS A 154 7.85 -30.15 -34.92
CA LYS A 154 6.79 -29.18 -35.17
C LYS A 154 5.87 -29.08 -33.95
N ASP A 155 5.91 -27.95 -33.27
CA ASP A 155 4.83 -27.51 -32.40
C ASP A 155 4.11 -26.39 -33.16
N ASP A 156 3.03 -26.75 -33.86
CA ASP A 156 2.38 -25.86 -34.84
C ASP A 156 1.87 -24.55 -34.20
N GLU A 157 1.57 -24.54 -32.90
CA GLU A 157 1.11 -23.34 -32.20
C GLU A 157 2.29 -22.44 -31.82
N LEU A 158 3.32 -22.98 -31.17
CA LEU A 158 4.53 -22.21 -30.82
C LEU A 158 5.28 -21.73 -32.06
N ASP A 159 5.38 -22.55 -33.10
CA ASP A 159 5.99 -22.15 -34.37
C ASP A 159 5.24 -20.98 -35.02
N ASN A 160 3.90 -20.96 -34.95
CA ASN A 160 3.11 -19.85 -35.49
C ASN A 160 3.31 -18.57 -34.66
N ILE A 161 3.34 -18.68 -33.33
CA ILE A 161 3.59 -17.54 -32.45
C ILE A 161 5.00 -16.97 -32.66
N TYR A 162 6.04 -17.81 -32.67
CA TYR A 162 7.41 -17.36 -32.87
C TYR A 162 7.67 -16.89 -34.30
N ALA A 163 7.02 -17.47 -35.32
CA ALA A 163 7.10 -16.96 -36.68
C ALA A 163 6.44 -15.57 -36.83
N ARG A 164 5.28 -15.35 -36.19
CA ARG A 164 4.66 -14.01 -36.12
C ARG A 164 5.56 -13.04 -35.38
N PHE A 165 6.13 -13.48 -34.26
CA PHE A 165 7.08 -12.70 -33.49
C PHE A 165 8.31 -12.31 -34.31
N GLU A 166 8.91 -13.25 -35.05
CA GLU A 166 10.04 -13.00 -35.94
C GLU A 166 9.67 -12.03 -37.06
N ALA A 167 8.49 -12.18 -37.65
CA ALA A 167 7.99 -11.27 -38.68
C ALA A 167 7.82 -9.85 -38.12
N VAL A 168 7.24 -9.71 -36.92
CA VAL A 168 7.05 -8.43 -36.23
C VAL A 168 8.41 -7.81 -35.88
N ALA A 169 9.30 -8.56 -35.23
CA ALA A 169 10.61 -8.08 -34.81
C ALA A 169 11.50 -7.70 -36.01
N GLY A 170 11.51 -8.53 -37.05
CA GLY A 170 12.22 -8.27 -38.30
C GLY A 170 11.67 -7.09 -39.09
N MET A 171 10.35 -6.82 -39.02
CA MET A 171 9.75 -5.61 -39.59
C MET A 171 10.16 -4.34 -38.84
N LEU A 172 10.39 -4.44 -37.53
CA LEU A 172 10.52 -3.27 -36.66
C LEU A 172 11.94 -2.79 -36.47
N SER A 173 12.89 -3.70 -36.36
CA SER A 173 14.29 -3.35 -36.18
C SER A 173 15.17 -4.43 -36.78
N PRO A 174 15.94 -4.14 -37.85
CA PRO A 174 16.93 -5.07 -38.39
C PRO A 174 17.92 -5.58 -37.32
N ASP A 175 18.13 -4.78 -36.27
CA ASP A 175 19.12 -5.01 -35.20
C ASP A 175 18.47 -5.54 -33.90
N TRP A 176 17.23 -6.03 -33.95
CA TRP A 176 16.47 -6.40 -32.74
C TRP A 176 17.17 -7.46 -31.85
N GLY A 177 18.09 -8.25 -32.41
CA GLY A 177 18.86 -9.25 -31.64
C GLY A 177 19.87 -8.67 -30.64
N GLU A 178 20.11 -7.36 -30.65
CA GLU A 178 21.08 -6.69 -29.77
C GLU A 178 20.45 -5.93 -28.61
N ARG A 179 19.12 -5.79 -28.56
CA ARG A 179 18.41 -5.04 -27.51
C ARG A 179 17.31 -5.88 -26.87
N PRO A 180 17.15 -5.83 -25.53
CA PRO A 180 16.02 -6.46 -24.86
C PRO A 180 14.69 -5.99 -25.44
N LEU A 181 13.73 -6.90 -25.58
CA LEU A 181 12.38 -6.57 -26.06
C LEU A 181 11.68 -5.53 -25.21
N ALA A 182 11.99 -5.57 -23.92
CA ALA A 182 11.50 -4.63 -22.93
C ALA A 182 11.97 -3.19 -23.24
N ASP A 183 13.12 -2.98 -23.86
CA ASP A 183 13.71 -1.63 -23.95
C ASP A 183 13.29 -0.83 -25.18
N SER A 184 12.63 -1.47 -26.16
CA SER A 184 12.23 -0.82 -27.41
C SER A 184 10.72 -0.59 -27.45
N PRO A 185 10.26 0.67 -27.45
CA PRO A 185 8.85 1.02 -27.66
C PRO A 185 8.27 0.38 -28.93
N GLU A 186 9.07 0.28 -29.98
CA GLU A 186 8.71 -0.37 -31.23
C GLU A 186 8.36 -1.85 -31.00
N LEU A 187 9.08 -2.55 -30.13
CA LEU A 187 8.89 -3.98 -29.87
C LEU A 187 7.78 -4.26 -28.84
N HIS A 188 7.78 -3.56 -27.70
CA HIS A 188 6.80 -3.83 -26.64
C HIS A 188 5.40 -3.26 -26.95
N ARG A 189 5.29 -2.35 -27.93
CA ARG A 189 4.02 -1.72 -28.39
C ARG A 189 3.23 -0.91 -27.38
N ILE A 190 3.64 -0.90 -26.12
CA ILE A 190 3.12 0.04 -25.13
C ILE A 190 3.43 1.47 -25.60
N GLY A 191 2.40 2.31 -25.62
CA GLY A 191 2.50 3.73 -25.92
C GLY A 191 2.69 4.51 -24.64
N ARG A 192 1.60 5.13 -24.18
CA ARG A 192 1.63 6.08 -23.07
C ARG A 192 0.66 5.67 -21.98
N VAL A 193 1.04 5.95 -20.74
CA VAL A 193 0.27 5.59 -19.56
C VAL A 193 -0.20 6.88 -18.89
N VAL A 194 -1.50 6.96 -18.62
CA VAL A 194 -2.10 8.05 -17.86
C VAL A 194 -2.74 7.47 -16.62
N THR A 195 -2.50 8.08 -15.48
CA THR A 195 -3.22 7.78 -14.24
C THR A 195 -3.98 9.01 -13.78
N LEU A 196 -5.27 8.84 -13.48
CA LEU A 196 -6.18 9.90 -13.07
C LEU A 196 -6.60 9.67 -11.62
N GLY A 197 -6.34 10.63 -10.75
CA GLY A 197 -6.60 10.49 -9.32
C GLY A 197 -5.65 9.48 -8.66
N THR A 198 -5.96 9.09 -7.43
CA THR A 198 -4.98 8.41 -6.58
C THR A 198 -4.86 6.91 -6.76
N PRO A 199 -3.63 6.47 -7.04
CA PRO A 199 -3.04 5.37 -6.26
C PRO A 199 -1.76 5.70 -5.47
N PHE A 200 -1.28 6.95 -5.45
CA PHE A 200 0.10 7.26 -5.02
C PHE A 200 0.19 7.84 -3.61
N PHE A 201 -0.05 7.01 -2.60
CA PHE A 201 0.34 7.33 -1.21
C PHE A 201 1.36 6.34 -0.68
N LEU A 202 2.28 6.89 0.12
CA LEU A 202 3.21 6.09 0.91
C LEU A 202 2.45 5.45 2.08
N LYS A 203 1.98 4.22 1.90
CA LYS A 203 1.55 3.39 3.03
C LYS A 203 2.79 2.93 3.79
N ARG A 204 2.92 3.35 5.05
CA ARG A 204 3.97 2.87 5.95
C ARG A 204 3.41 1.98 7.03
N TRP A 205 3.74 0.69 7.00
CA TRP A 205 3.34 -0.21 8.07
C TRP A 205 4.06 0.16 9.37
N ARG A 206 3.41 0.95 10.23
CA ARG A 206 3.76 0.95 11.65
C ARG A 206 3.20 -0.32 12.26
N TYR A 207 4.01 -1.37 12.26
CA TYR A 207 4.12 -2.09 13.53
C TYR A 207 4.37 -1.03 14.59
N SER A 208 3.43 -0.84 15.53
CA SER A 208 3.53 0.26 16.47
C SER A 208 4.94 0.25 17.04
N ARG A 209 5.69 1.34 16.92
CA ARG A 209 7.08 1.38 17.43
C ARG A 209 7.11 0.84 18.85
N THR A 210 6.05 1.01 19.63
CA THR A 210 5.83 0.34 20.91
C THR A 210 5.71 -1.18 20.79
N MET A 211 4.84 -1.79 19.99
CA MET A 211 4.81 -3.26 19.79
C MET A 211 6.08 -3.79 19.15
N LEU A 212 6.70 -3.09 18.20
CA LEU A 212 7.97 -3.49 17.63
C LEU A 212 9.09 -3.35 18.67
N ASN A 213 9.13 -2.30 19.49
CA ASN A 213 10.11 -2.13 20.57
C ASN A 213 9.82 -3.02 21.79
N LEU A 214 8.56 -3.40 22.02
CA LEU A 214 8.13 -4.24 23.13
C LEU A 214 8.25 -5.70 22.74
N ARG A 215 8.03 -6.05 21.47
CA ARG A 215 8.39 -7.35 20.88
C ARG A 215 9.89 -7.46 20.68
N GLN A 216 10.59 -6.47 20.14
CA GLN A 216 12.06 -6.44 20.10
C GLN A 216 12.64 -6.38 21.51
N GLY A 217 11.99 -5.68 22.44
CA GLY A 217 12.37 -5.65 23.85
C GLY A 217 12.18 -7.01 24.49
N PHE A 218 11.03 -7.65 24.26
CA PHE A 218 10.75 -9.01 24.72
C PHE A 218 11.68 -10.03 24.08
N THR A 219 11.92 -9.94 22.77
CA THR A 219 12.90 -10.76 22.03
C THR A 219 14.32 -10.47 22.52
N ARG A 220 14.70 -9.23 22.82
CA ARG A 220 16.01 -8.88 23.41
C ARG A 220 16.15 -9.41 24.82
N THR A 221 15.10 -9.33 25.64
CA THR A 221 15.08 -9.88 27.00
C THR A 221 15.13 -11.40 26.98
N ILE A 222 14.33 -12.05 26.13
CA ILE A 222 14.40 -13.50 25.89
C ILE A 222 15.77 -13.88 25.35
N ASN A 223 16.33 -13.14 24.40
CA ASN A 223 17.67 -13.39 23.88
C ASN A 223 18.73 -13.18 24.96
N LEU A 224 18.60 -12.17 25.83
CA LEU A 224 19.52 -11.93 26.94
C LEU A 224 19.46 -13.07 27.96
N ILE A 225 18.26 -13.52 28.31
CA ILE A 225 18.04 -14.69 29.17
C ILE A 225 18.64 -15.94 28.51
N ASN A 226 18.39 -16.15 27.21
CA ASN A 226 18.96 -17.26 26.45
C ASN A 226 20.49 -17.17 26.40
N TRP A 227 21.08 -16.00 26.15
CA TRP A 227 22.54 -15.78 26.15
C TRP A 227 23.15 -15.99 27.53
N ALA A 228 22.46 -15.60 28.59
CA ALA A 228 22.89 -15.87 29.97
C ALA A 228 22.86 -17.37 30.26
N VAL A 229 21.78 -18.07 29.88
CA VAL A 229 21.68 -19.54 29.99
C VAL A 229 22.76 -20.22 29.16
N VAL A 230 23.02 -19.77 27.94
CA VAL A 230 24.10 -20.26 27.06
C VAL A 230 25.47 -20.03 27.67
N GLY A 231 25.73 -18.83 28.19
CA GLY A 231 26.98 -18.51 28.87
C GLY A 231 27.23 -19.43 30.05
N VAL A 232 26.19 -19.69 30.86
CA VAL A 232 26.25 -20.67 31.96
C VAL A 232 26.54 -22.08 31.44
N LEU A 233 25.83 -22.53 30.39
CA LEU A 233 26.04 -23.86 29.81
C LEU A 233 27.45 -24.03 29.21
N ILE A 234 27.98 -23.00 28.54
CA ILE A 234 29.35 -22.99 28.00
C ILE A 234 30.38 -23.05 29.13
N VAL A 235 30.21 -22.25 30.18
CA VAL A 235 31.10 -22.29 31.36
C VAL A 235 31.05 -23.66 32.01
N LEU A 236 29.86 -24.23 32.21
CA LEU A 236 29.71 -25.58 32.76
C LEU A 236 30.37 -26.64 31.88
N PHE A 237 30.29 -26.51 30.55
CA PHE A 237 30.98 -27.39 29.61
C PHE A 237 32.50 -27.30 29.74
N PHE A 238 33.07 -26.09 29.76
CA PHE A 238 34.52 -25.90 29.90
C PHE A 238 35.04 -26.27 31.29
N VAL A 239 34.27 -26.02 32.36
CA VAL A 239 34.59 -26.52 33.71
C VAL A 239 34.57 -28.04 33.71
N GLY A 240 33.59 -28.66 33.05
CA GLY A 240 33.54 -30.10 32.85
C GLY A 240 34.80 -30.63 32.17
N ILE A 241 35.23 -30.00 31.06
CA ILE A 241 36.48 -30.35 30.37
C ILE A 241 37.70 -30.14 31.27
N ALA A 242 37.80 -29.00 31.95
CA ALA A 242 38.95 -28.63 32.78
C ALA A 242 39.10 -29.54 34.01
N CYS A 243 38.00 -29.97 34.62
CA CYS A 243 38.01 -30.98 35.68
C CYS A 243 38.31 -32.38 35.14
N TYR A 244 37.86 -32.69 33.92
CA TYR A 244 38.04 -34.01 33.31
C TYR A 244 39.46 -34.25 32.78
N LEU A 245 40.08 -33.24 32.18
CA LEU A 245 41.38 -33.38 31.53
C LEU A 245 42.47 -33.91 32.49
N PRO A 246 42.58 -33.45 33.76
CA PRO A 246 43.49 -34.04 34.75
C PRO A 246 43.16 -35.49 35.12
N ILE A 247 41.88 -35.85 35.19
CA ILE A 247 41.45 -37.23 35.50
C ILE A 247 41.83 -38.15 34.35
N LEU A 248 41.59 -37.73 33.11
CA LEU A 248 41.98 -38.47 31.93
C LEU A 248 43.50 -38.66 31.87
N LEU A 249 44.27 -37.58 32.01
CA LEU A 249 45.74 -37.63 32.00
C LEU A 249 46.29 -38.48 33.14
N GLY A 250 45.73 -38.36 34.34
CA GLY A 250 46.08 -39.17 35.50
C GLY A 250 45.75 -40.65 35.32
N SER A 251 44.57 -40.97 34.78
CA SER A 251 44.17 -42.35 34.49
C SER A 251 45.04 -42.99 33.41
N GLY A 252 45.45 -42.22 32.39
CA GLY A 252 46.42 -42.65 31.38
C GLY A 252 47.78 -42.98 31.98
N ALA A 253 48.29 -42.10 32.84
CA ALA A 253 49.56 -42.32 33.54
C ALA A 253 49.50 -43.56 34.45
N LEU A 254 48.43 -43.71 35.26
CA LEU A 254 48.23 -44.86 36.14
C LEU A 254 48.04 -46.17 35.37
N SER A 255 47.36 -46.13 34.22
CA SER A 255 47.22 -47.30 33.36
C SER A 255 48.52 -47.70 32.69
N ALA A 256 49.37 -46.74 32.32
CA ALA A 256 50.68 -47.03 31.74
C ALA A 256 51.60 -47.77 32.73
N VAL A 257 51.43 -47.58 34.04
CA VAL A 257 52.17 -48.30 35.10
C VAL A 257 51.41 -49.51 35.66
N GLY A 258 50.28 -49.91 35.05
CA GLY A 258 49.51 -51.08 35.45
C GLY A 258 48.75 -50.97 36.78
N VAL A 259 48.62 -49.75 37.32
CA VAL A 259 48.01 -49.52 38.64
C VAL A 259 46.48 -49.43 38.55
N ALA A 260 45.92 -48.96 37.44
CA ALA A 260 44.48 -48.87 37.23
C ALA A 260 44.12 -48.96 35.73
N PRO A 261 42.93 -49.43 35.33
CA PRO A 261 42.52 -49.44 33.93
C PRO A 261 42.30 -48.01 33.39
N PHE A 262 42.64 -47.79 32.11
CA PHE A 262 42.43 -46.50 31.44
C PHE A 262 40.94 -46.16 31.32
N VAL A 263 40.57 -44.95 31.72
CA VAL A 263 39.20 -44.44 31.53
C VAL A 263 39.14 -43.76 30.17
N GLY A 264 38.53 -44.43 29.19
CA GLY A 264 38.44 -43.94 27.80
C GLY A 264 37.59 -42.67 27.63
N PHE A 265 37.80 -41.97 26.52
CA PHE A 265 37.11 -40.72 26.13
C PHE A 265 35.69 -40.97 25.59
N ASN A 266 34.96 -41.94 26.13
CA ASN A 266 33.57 -42.18 25.81
C ASN A 266 32.69 -41.71 26.97
N PRO A 267 32.13 -40.49 26.92
CA PRO A 267 31.27 -39.97 27.97
C PRO A 267 30.13 -40.92 28.26
N LEU A 268 29.55 -41.59 27.25
CA LEU A 268 28.41 -42.48 27.45
C LEU A 268 28.74 -43.73 28.28
N ALA A 269 30.01 -44.07 28.47
CA ALA A 269 30.45 -45.24 29.24
C ALA A 269 30.77 -44.97 30.72
N TRP A 270 30.75 -43.71 31.20
CA TRP A 270 31.15 -43.41 32.59
C TRP A 270 30.11 -43.82 33.65
N GLU A 271 30.43 -44.71 34.58
CA GLU A 271 29.50 -45.07 35.66
C GLU A 271 29.76 -44.28 36.96
N GLY A 272 28.77 -44.23 37.85
CA GLY A 272 28.89 -43.58 39.15
C GLY A 272 28.91 -42.05 39.12
N TRP A 273 29.76 -41.43 39.95
CA TRP A 273 29.78 -39.97 40.16
C TRP A 273 30.16 -39.16 38.91
N LEU A 274 30.83 -39.77 37.94
CA LEU A 274 31.14 -39.19 36.63
C LEU A 274 29.91 -39.08 35.70
N GLY A 275 28.81 -39.78 36.02
CA GLY A 275 27.55 -39.72 35.27
C GLY A 275 26.94 -38.32 35.20
N TRP A 276 27.19 -37.47 36.20
CA TRP A 276 26.73 -36.07 36.20
C TRP A 276 27.38 -35.25 35.08
N PHE A 277 28.64 -35.51 34.75
CA PHE A 277 29.33 -34.82 33.65
C PHE A 277 28.78 -35.22 32.27
N LYS A 278 28.25 -36.44 32.11
CA LYS A 278 27.56 -36.84 30.88
C LYS A 278 26.34 -35.99 30.60
N TRP A 279 25.51 -35.80 31.62
CA TRP A 279 24.30 -35.01 31.51
C TRP A 279 24.62 -33.55 31.23
N LEU A 280 25.64 -32.99 31.87
CA LEU A 280 26.10 -31.62 31.59
C LEU A 280 26.60 -31.44 30.15
N ALA A 281 27.40 -32.38 29.64
CA ALA A 281 27.89 -32.32 28.26
C ALA A 281 26.77 -32.53 27.21
N ALA A 282 25.84 -33.44 27.47
CA ALA A 282 24.70 -33.70 26.58
C ALA A 282 23.71 -32.52 26.57
N ILE A 283 23.39 -31.94 27.73
CA ILE A 283 22.50 -30.77 27.84
C ILE A 283 23.17 -29.53 27.24
N GLY A 284 24.46 -29.30 27.52
CA GLY A 284 25.22 -28.19 26.95
C GLY A 284 25.36 -28.28 25.42
N GLY A 285 25.73 -29.46 24.90
CA GLY A 285 25.88 -29.70 23.47
C GLY A 285 24.54 -29.67 22.71
N GLY A 286 23.50 -30.33 23.26
CA GLY A 286 22.16 -30.32 22.67
C GLY A 286 21.51 -28.94 22.68
N GLY A 287 21.67 -28.18 23.76
CA GLY A 287 21.24 -26.79 23.85
C GLY A 287 21.90 -25.90 22.80
N PHE A 288 23.21 -26.06 22.58
CA PHE A 288 23.96 -25.29 21.58
C PHE A 288 23.49 -25.57 20.14
N ILE A 289 23.24 -26.84 19.79
CA ILE A 289 22.76 -27.22 18.44
C ILE A 289 21.34 -26.71 18.19
N LEU A 290 20.43 -26.83 19.15
CA LEU A 290 19.07 -26.29 19.03
C LEU A 290 19.06 -24.78 18.86
N LEU A 291 20.00 -24.07 19.50
CA LEU A 291 20.19 -22.63 19.34
C LEU A 291 20.76 -22.22 17.99
N MET A 292 21.71 -22.98 17.45
CA MET A 292 22.20 -22.79 16.08
C MET A 292 21.07 -22.98 15.07
N LEU A 293 20.26 -24.02 15.23
CA LEU A 293 19.09 -24.26 14.39
C LEU A 293 18.03 -23.15 14.56
N TYR A 294 17.77 -22.70 15.80
CA TYR A 294 16.86 -21.59 16.06
C TYR A 294 17.33 -20.29 15.40
N GLY A 295 18.62 -19.96 15.52
CA GLY A 295 19.25 -18.81 14.88
C GLY A 295 19.19 -18.85 13.35
N LEU A 296 19.23 -20.04 12.74
CA LEU A 296 19.05 -20.24 11.30
C LEU A 296 17.57 -20.16 10.86
N THR A 297 16.61 -20.46 11.75
CA THR A 297 15.17 -20.36 11.47
C THR A 297 14.56 -18.97 11.69
N ILE A 298 15.27 -18.05 12.37
CA ILE A 298 14.87 -16.63 12.41
C ILE A 298 15.18 -16.04 11.04
N ASP A 299 14.20 -16.16 10.14
CA ASP A 299 14.30 -15.73 8.76
C ASP A 299 14.78 -14.25 8.67
N PRO A 300 15.93 -13.98 8.02
CA PRO A 300 16.42 -12.62 7.79
C PRO A 300 15.41 -11.70 7.13
N LYS A 301 14.38 -12.25 6.46
CA LYS A 301 13.27 -11.48 5.88
C LYS A 301 12.49 -10.65 6.91
N TRP A 302 12.53 -10.99 8.21
CA TRP A 302 11.89 -10.18 9.27
C TRP A 302 12.61 -8.87 9.59
N ASN A 303 13.86 -8.71 9.12
CA ASN A 303 14.63 -7.48 9.25
C ASN A 303 14.63 -6.64 7.97
N ARG A 304 13.82 -7.02 6.97
CA ARG A 304 13.47 -6.08 5.91
C ARG A 304 12.69 -4.95 6.57
N ASN A 305 13.15 -3.72 6.35
CA ASN A 305 12.34 -2.55 6.67
C ASN A 305 10.92 -2.82 6.18
N PRO A 306 9.85 -2.53 6.95
CA PRO A 306 8.50 -2.62 6.43
C PRO A 306 8.48 -1.83 5.12
N GLU A 307 8.45 -2.56 4.01
CA GLU A 307 8.67 -1.97 2.69
C GLU A 307 7.49 -1.04 2.45
N ASP A 308 7.87 0.23 2.30
CA ASP A 308 6.97 1.35 2.13
C ASP A 308 6.25 1.18 0.78
N THR A 309 4.96 1.55 0.78
CA THR A 309 4.05 1.83 -0.35
C THR A 309 2.82 0.90 -0.43
N ASN A 310 1.77 1.44 -1.06
CA ASN A 310 0.63 0.68 -1.60
C ASN A 310 1.15 -0.57 -2.33
N TYR A 311 0.59 -1.76 -2.10
CA TYR A 311 1.15 -3.06 -2.53
C TYR A 311 1.60 -3.10 -4.02
N TYR A 312 0.96 -2.33 -4.89
CA TYR A 312 1.28 -2.22 -6.33
C TYR A 312 2.51 -1.35 -6.65
N PHE A 313 3.13 -0.76 -5.64
CA PHE A 313 4.37 0.01 -5.70
C PHE A 313 5.42 -0.54 -4.74
N ASP A 314 5.08 -1.61 -4.02
CA ASP A 314 6.02 -2.33 -3.17
C ASP A 314 7.24 -2.64 -4.03
N GLN A 315 8.40 -2.24 -3.51
CA GLN A 315 9.67 -2.37 -4.20
C GLN A 315 9.95 -3.83 -4.57
N VAL A 316 9.39 -4.77 -3.80
CA VAL A 316 9.51 -6.22 -4.05
C VAL A 316 8.60 -6.70 -5.18
N ASN A 317 7.46 -6.06 -5.40
CA ASN A 317 6.49 -6.50 -6.42
C ASN A 317 6.63 -5.76 -7.75
N THR A 318 7.26 -4.59 -7.78
CA THR A 318 7.52 -3.80 -9.00
C THR A 318 8.94 -3.93 -9.52
N GLU A 319 9.67 -4.97 -9.09
CA GLU A 319 11.09 -5.18 -9.43
C GLU A 319 11.35 -5.08 -10.94
N TRP A 320 10.49 -5.67 -11.77
CA TRP A 320 10.62 -5.61 -13.24
C TRP A 320 10.48 -4.19 -13.81
N LEU A 321 9.64 -3.33 -13.23
CA LEU A 321 9.51 -1.94 -13.68
C LEU A 321 10.70 -1.08 -13.21
N ARG A 322 11.46 -1.55 -12.22
CA ARG A 322 12.56 -0.80 -11.58
C ARG A 322 13.95 -1.31 -11.95
N THR A 323 14.06 -2.44 -12.65
CA THR A 323 15.35 -2.86 -13.19
C THR A 323 15.88 -1.75 -14.09
N LYS A 324 17.20 -1.55 -14.12
CA LYS A 324 17.81 -0.58 -15.06
C LYS A 324 17.46 -0.86 -16.52
N ASP A 325 17.06 -2.10 -16.79
CA ASP A 325 16.67 -2.67 -18.08
C ASP A 325 15.13 -2.74 -18.23
N ALA A 326 14.39 -1.96 -17.43
CA ALA A 326 12.95 -1.83 -17.58
C ALA A 326 12.63 -0.88 -18.75
N PRO A 327 11.52 -1.11 -19.50
CA PRO A 327 11.07 -0.18 -20.51
C PRO A 327 10.82 1.19 -19.89
N ARG A 328 11.31 2.24 -20.55
CA ARG A 328 10.90 3.61 -20.23
C ARG A 328 9.56 3.88 -20.90
N ILE A 329 8.50 3.83 -20.11
CA ILE A 329 7.13 4.05 -20.56
C ILE A 329 6.72 5.47 -20.16
N PRO A 330 6.50 6.38 -21.12
CA PRO A 330 6.05 7.73 -20.81
C PRO A 330 4.75 7.69 -20.01
N ALA A 331 4.80 8.25 -18.81
CA ALA A 331 3.70 8.24 -17.87
C ALA A 331 3.29 9.67 -17.47
N LEU A 332 1.99 9.95 -17.49
CA LEU A 332 1.39 11.17 -16.96
C LEU A 332 0.54 10.83 -15.73
N LEU A 333 0.82 11.52 -14.65
CA LEU A 333 0.10 11.42 -13.40
C LEU A 333 -0.73 12.68 -13.18
N VAL A 334 -2.03 12.57 -13.42
CA VAL A 334 -2.99 13.66 -13.20
C VAL A 334 -3.52 13.55 -11.77
N ASN A 335 -3.12 14.47 -10.92
CA ASN A 335 -3.50 14.49 -9.51
C ASN A 335 -4.37 15.72 -9.18
N ALA A 336 -5.43 15.52 -8.40
CA ALA A 336 -6.25 16.58 -7.82
C ALA A 336 -5.74 17.04 -6.43
N GLY A 337 -4.55 16.56 -6.03
CA GLY A 337 -3.85 16.93 -4.81
C GLY A 337 -4.74 16.74 -3.60
N ALA A 338 -4.94 17.81 -2.83
CA ALA A 338 -5.75 17.79 -1.63
C ALA A 338 -7.27 17.72 -1.89
N LEU A 339 -7.72 17.83 -3.13
CA LEU A 339 -9.11 17.53 -3.52
C LEU A 339 -9.33 16.04 -3.81
N ASP A 340 -8.26 15.24 -3.83
CA ASP A 340 -8.39 13.80 -4.01
C ASP A 340 -8.94 13.12 -2.74
N GLU A 341 -9.96 12.28 -2.92
CA GLU A 341 -10.70 11.62 -1.83
C GLU A 341 -9.81 10.83 -0.89
N ALA A 342 -8.91 10.04 -1.47
CA ALA A 342 -8.11 9.14 -0.70
C ALA A 342 -7.04 9.93 0.07
N LEU A 343 -6.55 11.06 -0.46
CA LEU A 343 -5.61 11.91 0.28
C LEU A 343 -6.31 12.49 1.50
N MET A 344 -7.49 13.08 1.32
CA MET A 344 -8.24 13.70 2.41
C MET A 344 -8.66 12.68 3.47
N ALA A 345 -9.24 11.57 3.04
CA ALA A 345 -9.84 10.63 3.95
C ALA A 345 -8.79 9.75 4.66
N LEU A 346 -7.64 9.46 4.02
CA LEU A 346 -6.50 8.89 4.73
C LEU A 346 -5.88 9.91 5.71
N SER A 347 -5.82 11.19 5.35
CA SER A 347 -5.29 12.25 6.22
C SER A 347 -6.20 12.49 7.44
N SER A 348 -7.44 11.98 7.42
CA SER A 348 -8.36 12.03 8.55
C SER A 348 -8.03 11.06 9.68
N GLN A 349 -7.19 10.04 9.46
CA GLN A 349 -6.88 9.04 10.49
C GLN A 349 -6.35 9.68 11.80
N PRO A 350 -5.31 10.54 11.79
CA PRO A 350 -4.82 11.15 13.02
C PRO A 350 -5.89 11.99 13.73
N LEU A 351 -6.76 12.66 12.95
CA LEU A 351 -7.86 13.45 13.50
C LEU A 351 -8.93 12.58 14.13
N LEU A 352 -9.28 11.45 13.51
CA LEU A 352 -10.17 10.45 14.10
C LEU A 352 -9.59 9.91 15.42
N GLU A 353 -8.29 9.61 15.44
CA GLU A 353 -7.62 9.13 16.66
C GLU A 353 -7.63 10.20 17.76
N MET A 354 -7.44 11.48 17.42
CA MET A 354 -7.42 12.58 18.39
C MET A 354 -8.83 12.94 18.90
N LEU A 355 -9.80 13.06 18.00
CA LEU A 355 -11.17 13.48 18.33
C LEU A 355 -12.03 12.33 18.86
N GLY A 356 -11.88 11.14 18.26
CA GLY A 356 -12.70 9.97 18.55
C GLY A 356 -12.28 9.26 19.83
N ARG A 357 -10.96 9.20 20.14
CA ARG A 357 -10.46 8.43 21.29
C ARG A 357 -11.03 8.90 22.62
N PRO A 358 -11.10 10.19 22.96
CA PRO A 358 -11.73 10.62 24.22
C PRO A 358 -13.20 10.21 24.32
N SER A 359 -13.95 10.31 23.22
CA SER A 359 -15.37 9.90 23.17
C SER A 359 -15.52 8.39 23.32
N VAL A 360 -14.67 7.60 22.66
CA VAL A 360 -14.64 6.14 22.77
C VAL A 360 -14.17 5.70 24.14
N GLU A 361 -13.18 6.37 24.73
CA GLU A 361 -12.73 6.11 26.10
C GLU A 361 -13.83 6.43 27.11
N ALA A 362 -14.58 7.51 26.92
CA ALA A 362 -15.73 7.84 27.76
C ALA A 362 -16.85 6.79 27.61
N PHE A 363 -17.15 6.36 26.39
CA PHE A 363 -18.16 5.33 26.09
C PHE A 363 -17.77 3.95 26.66
N THR A 364 -16.51 3.56 26.52
CA THR A 364 -16.00 2.26 27.01
C THR A 364 -15.59 2.29 28.48
N SER A 365 -15.42 3.48 29.07
CA SER A 365 -15.22 3.58 30.50
C SER A 365 -16.49 3.13 31.20
N LEU A 366 -16.35 2.08 32.02
CA LEU A 366 -17.27 1.83 33.11
C LEU A 366 -17.12 2.99 34.09
N ARG A 367 -17.72 4.15 33.75
CA ARG A 367 -18.00 5.21 34.71
C ARG A 367 -19.05 4.63 35.65
N LEU A 368 -18.57 3.87 36.63
CA LEU A 368 -19.16 3.95 37.96
C LEU A 368 -19.19 5.44 38.24
N HIS A 369 -20.38 6.03 38.16
CA HIS A 369 -20.58 7.45 38.41
C HIS A 369 -19.88 7.72 39.75
N SER A 370 -18.71 8.36 39.66
CA SER A 370 -18.14 8.99 40.82
C SER A 370 -19.21 9.97 41.25
N THR A 371 -19.83 9.71 42.39
CA THR A 371 -20.86 10.58 42.97
C THR A 371 -20.30 11.95 43.36
N ASN A 372 -19.04 12.24 43.03
CA ASN A 372 -18.49 13.58 42.94
C ASN A 372 -19.18 14.32 41.78
N ARG A 373 -20.46 14.64 41.94
CA ARG A 373 -20.99 15.87 41.35
C ARG A 373 -20.06 16.98 41.84
N PRO A 374 -19.53 17.85 40.97
CA PRO A 374 -18.95 19.10 41.45
C PRO A 374 -19.99 19.76 42.36
N PRO A 375 -19.59 20.33 43.51
CA PRO A 375 -20.54 20.94 44.42
C PRO A 375 -21.42 21.92 43.64
N GLU A 376 -22.73 21.75 43.72
CA GLU A 376 -23.69 22.65 43.06
C GLU A 376 -23.44 24.06 43.61
N ILE A 377 -22.89 24.92 42.75
CA ILE A 377 -22.62 26.32 43.07
C ILE A 377 -23.98 26.98 43.33
N GLY A 378 -24.33 27.19 44.60
CA GLY A 378 -25.57 27.89 44.99
C GLY A 378 -26.33 27.36 46.19
N LEU A 379 -25.95 26.22 46.79
CA LEU A 379 -26.56 25.78 48.05
C LEU A 379 -25.91 26.53 49.24
N PRO A 380 -26.71 27.18 50.12
CA PRO A 380 -26.18 27.90 51.27
C PRO A 380 -25.45 26.92 52.20
N HIS A 381 -24.16 27.18 52.42
CA HIS A 381 -23.37 26.49 53.43
C HIS A 381 -23.90 26.87 54.81
N ASP A 382 -24.54 25.92 55.50
CA ASP A 382 -24.69 25.98 56.95
C ASP A 382 -23.38 25.44 57.57
N PRO A 383 -22.56 26.28 58.22
CA PRO A 383 -21.16 25.95 58.53
C PRO A 383 -20.97 24.95 59.68
N ASP A 384 -21.99 24.66 60.48
CA ASP A 384 -21.78 24.01 61.79
C ASP A 384 -22.19 22.53 61.91
N ASP A 385 -23.05 21.98 61.03
CA ASP A 385 -23.55 20.60 61.19
C ASP A 385 -23.14 19.58 60.10
N VAL A 386 -22.37 19.99 59.08
CA VAL A 386 -22.04 19.12 57.93
C VAL A 386 -20.63 18.50 58.01
N ASN A 387 -19.74 18.95 58.89
CA ASN A 387 -18.32 18.62 58.78
C ASN A 387 -17.92 17.18 59.17
N ILE A 388 -18.60 16.54 60.13
CA ILE A 388 -18.21 15.20 60.59
C ILE A 388 -18.75 14.10 59.67
N ILE A 389 -20.02 14.19 59.28
CA ILE A 389 -20.65 13.18 58.40
C ILE A 389 -20.05 13.27 56.99
N GLN A 390 -19.84 14.47 56.46
CA GLN A 390 -19.18 14.64 55.16
C GLN A 390 -17.74 14.13 55.20
N GLY A 391 -17.02 14.37 56.30
CA GLY A 391 -15.67 13.84 56.55
C GLY A 391 -15.63 12.31 56.57
N LEU A 392 -16.58 11.67 57.24
CA LEU A 392 -16.69 10.21 57.31
C LEU A 392 -17.09 9.61 55.95
N VAL A 393 -18.04 10.23 55.24
CA VAL A 393 -18.43 9.82 53.89
C VAL A 393 -17.26 9.94 52.92
N ASN A 394 -16.51 11.06 52.96
CA ASN A 394 -15.31 11.25 52.15
C ASN A 394 -14.23 10.22 52.49
N LEU A 395 -14.03 9.89 53.77
CA LEU A 395 -13.09 8.86 54.20
C LEU A 395 -13.49 7.47 53.67
N LEU A 396 -14.77 7.10 53.78
CA LEU A 396 -15.29 5.82 53.29
C LEU A 396 -15.22 5.73 51.76
N VAL A 397 -15.52 6.82 51.04
CA VAL A 397 -15.34 6.91 49.58
C VAL A 397 -13.87 6.78 49.20
N ASN A 398 -12.96 7.43 49.94
CA ASN A 398 -11.52 7.34 49.71
C ASN A 398 -10.97 5.93 49.99
N LEU A 399 -11.39 5.30 51.09
CA LEU A 399 -11.00 3.93 51.42
C LEU A 399 -11.53 2.93 50.38
N ARG A 400 -12.79 3.08 49.94
CA ARG A 400 -13.34 2.31 48.82
C ARG A 400 -12.51 2.50 47.55
N ASN A 401 -12.15 3.74 47.22
CA ASN A 401 -11.35 4.04 46.04
C ASN A 401 -9.94 3.44 46.14
N ILE A 402 -9.30 3.47 47.31
CA ILE A 402 -7.98 2.85 47.55
C ILE A 402 -8.08 1.33 47.43
N ALA A 403 -9.07 0.71 48.08
CA ALA A 403 -9.25 -0.74 48.08
C ALA A 403 -9.64 -1.30 46.71
N LEU A 404 -10.50 -0.59 45.96
CA LEU A 404 -10.95 -1.03 44.64
C LEU A 404 -10.08 -0.51 43.49
N SER A 405 -9.17 0.44 43.73
CA SER A 405 -8.27 0.99 42.70
C SER A 405 -7.44 -0.08 41.99
N PRO A 406 -6.79 -1.04 42.68
CA PRO A 406 -6.05 -2.12 42.01
C PRO A 406 -6.95 -2.99 41.12
N PHE A 407 -8.16 -3.26 41.58
CA PHE A 407 -9.16 -4.02 40.82
C PHE A 407 -9.62 -3.24 39.58
N PHE A 408 -9.99 -1.96 39.71
CA PHE A 408 -10.39 -1.13 38.58
C PHE A 408 -9.24 -0.83 37.62
N PHE A 409 -8.02 -0.70 38.12
CA PHE A 409 -6.82 -0.64 37.30
C PHE A 409 -6.68 -1.90 36.46
N LEU A 410 -6.86 -3.07 37.06
CA LEU A 410 -6.83 -4.35 36.35
C LEU A 410 -7.96 -4.47 35.34
N VAL A 411 -9.20 -4.12 35.71
CA VAL A 411 -10.36 -4.12 34.80
C VAL A 411 -10.15 -3.14 33.64
N ARG A 412 -9.67 -1.93 33.91
CA ARG A 412 -9.36 -0.92 32.89
C ARG A 412 -8.26 -1.41 31.96
N ARG A 413 -7.24 -2.09 32.49
CA ARG A 413 -6.12 -2.60 31.70
C ARG A 413 -6.50 -3.82 30.86
N LEU A 414 -7.31 -4.73 31.39
CA LEU A 414 -7.67 -5.99 30.74
C LEU A 414 -8.89 -5.89 29.83
N PHE A 415 -9.83 -4.97 30.10
CA PHE A 415 -11.08 -4.88 29.34
C PHE A 415 -11.26 -3.53 28.66
N GLN A 416 -11.14 -2.41 29.39
CA GLN A 416 -11.40 -1.09 28.81
C GLN A 416 -10.38 -0.75 27.72
N ARG A 417 -9.08 -0.87 27.99
CA ARG A 417 -8.04 -0.54 26.99
C ARG A 417 -8.16 -1.38 25.71
N PRO A 418 -8.32 -2.72 25.79
CA PRO A 418 -8.61 -3.52 24.60
C PRO A 418 -9.89 -3.12 23.89
N ALA A 419 -10.98 -2.85 24.61
CA ALA A 419 -12.25 -2.43 24.00
C ALA A 419 -12.15 -1.05 23.32
N THR A 420 -11.52 -0.07 23.96
CA THR A 420 -11.22 1.25 23.38
C THR A 420 -10.38 1.09 22.11
N ASN A 421 -9.30 0.31 22.18
CA ASN A 421 -8.41 0.10 21.03
C ASN A 421 -9.13 -0.65 19.91
N TRP A 422 -9.93 -1.66 20.23
CA TRP A 422 -10.73 -2.39 19.25
C TRP A 422 -11.75 -1.47 18.56
N LEU A 423 -12.49 -0.66 19.33
CA LEU A 423 -13.48 0.26 18.75
C LEU A 423 -12.80 1.36 17.93
N MET A 424 -11.68 1.92 18.40
CA MET A 424 -10.89 2.89 17.64
C MET A 424 -10.32 2.29 16.35
N ASN A 425 -9.82 1.04 16.41
CA ASN A 425 -9.34 0.34 15.23
C ASN A 425 -10.49 0.06 14.25
N THR A 426 -11.68 -0.28 14.74
CA THR A 426 -12.88 -0.49 13.92
C THR A 426 -13.32 0.82 13.25
N LEU A 427 -13.41 1.92 13.99
CA LEU A 427 -13.72 3.24 13.43
C LEU A 427 -12.68 3.66 12.40
N ARG A 428 -11.39 3.46 12.70
CA ARG A 428 -10.29 3.71 11.78
C ARG A 428 -10.47 2.88 10.51
N GLN A 429 -10.72 1.59 10.63
CA GLN A 429 -10.93 0.69 9.51
C GLN A 429 -12.12 1.13 8.65
N VAL A 430 -13.24 1.55 9.25
CA VAL A 430 -14.40 2.07 8.51
C VAL A 430 -14.04 3.34 7.73
N VAL A 431 -13.38 4.30 8.39
CA VAL A 431 -12.95 5.54 7.74
C VAL A 431 -11.97 5.25 6.61
N VAL A 432 -10.94 4.45 6.86
CA VAL A 432 -9.95 4.09 5.84
C VAL A 432 -10.57 3.28 4.70
N ALA A 433 -11.46 2.34 5.00
CA ALA A 433 -12.16 1.56 3.99
C ALA A 433 -13.09 2.44 3.14
N SER A 434 -13.77 3.40 3.73
CA SER A 434 -14.57 4.38 2.97
C SER A 434 -13.69 5.33 2.14
N ALA A 435 -12.52 5.69 2.66
CA ALA A 435 -11.56 6.63 2.06
C ALA A 435 -10.91 6.06 0.79
N THR A 436 -10.47 4.82 0.92
CA THR A 436 -9.70 4.13 -0.13
C THR A 436 -10.59 3.20 -0.94
N GLY A 437 -11.81 2.94 -0.48
CA GLY A 437 -12.61 1.82 -0.91
C GLY A 437 -12.02 0.45 -0.54
N LEU A 438 -10.82 0.35 0.06
CA LEU A 438 -10.16 -0.93 0.34
C LEU A 438 -10.91 -1.67 1.43
N PRO A 439 -10.98 -3.00 1.40
CA PRO A 439 -11.59 -3.75 2.48
C PRO A 439 -10.76 -3.57 3.77
N PRO A 440 -11.41 -3.53 4.94
CA PRO A 440 -10.75 -3.33 6.25
C PRO A 440 -9.53 -4.21 6.50
N TYR A 441 -9.54 -5.47 6.04
CA TYR A 441 -8.45 -6.41 6.26
C TYR A 441 -7.16 -6.06 5.51
N GLU A 442 -7.22 -5.29 4.41
CA GLU A 442 -6.01 -4.87 3.68
C GLU A 442 -5.27 -3.73 4.38
N VAL A 443 -5.98 -3.00 5.23
CA VAL A 443 -5.45 -1.88 6.01
C VAL A 443 -5.35 -2.25 7.50
N ASP A 444 -5.65 -3.49 7.85
CA ASP A 444 -5.52 -3.96 9.22
C ASP A 444 -4.07 -3.84 9.65
N ASP A 445 -3.83 -3.36 10.88
CA ASP A 445 -2.48 -3.04 11.39
C ASP A 445 -1.65 -1.99 10.62
N ALA A 446 -2.17 -1.36 9.56
CA ALA A 446 -1.49 -0.25 8.90
C ALA A 446 -1.79 1.08 9.63
N ASN A 447 -0.76 1.92 9.85
CA ASN A 447 -0.98 3.36 10.01
C ASN A 447 -0.66 4.02 8.68
N LEU A 448 -1.60 4.75 8.13
CA LEU A 448 -1.41 5.37 6.83
C LEU A 448 -0.76 6.73 7.08
N GLU A 449 0.56 6.80 6.88
CA GLU A 449 1.26 8.08 6.82
C GLU A 449 1.02 8.70 5.46
N VAL A 450 -0.03 9.49 5.37
CA VAL A 450 -0.39 10.12 4.12
C VAL A 450 0.50 11.31 3.89
N ARG A 451 1.28 11.25 2.82
CA ARG A 451 2.02 12.41 2.34
C ARG A 451 1.32 12.95 1.10
N PRO A 452 1.18 14.27 0.96
CA PRO A 452 0.74 14.89 -0.29
C PRO A 452 1.78 14.76 -1.42
N ILE A 453 2.92 14.09 -1.14
CA ILE A 453 3.96 13.85 -2.13
C ILE A 453 3.47 12.72 -3.03
N THR A 454 3.16 13.11 -4.26
CA THR A 454 2.84 12.17 -5.32
C THR A 454 4.17 11.64 -5.87
N GLU A 455 4.51 10.39 -5.57
CA GLU A 455 5.64 9.74 -6.24
C GLU A 455 5.17 9.21 -7.59
N VAL A 456 5.93 9.56 -8.62
CA VAL A 456 5.73 8.97 -9.95
C VAL A 456 6.22 7.52 -9.87
N PRO A 457 5.44 6.54 -10.34
CA PRO A 457 5.97 5.20 -10.47
C PRO A 457 7.23 5.24 -11.34
N ALA A 458 8.18 4.36 -11.04
CA ALA A 458 9.41 4.21 -11.82
C ALA A 458 9.10 3.56 -13.20
N LEU A 459 8.21 4.16 -13.97
CA LEU A 459 7.96 3.81 -15.37
C LEU A 459 8.89 4.58 -16.30
N ASP A 460 9.40 5.73 -15.86
CA ASP A 460 10.33 6.57 -16.62
C ASP A 460 11.19 7.41 -15.66
N ASP A 461 12.39 7.78 -16.09
CA ASP A 461 13.36 8.62 -15.35
C ASP A 461 12.83 10.05 -15.09
N GLY A 462 11.69 10.42 -15.69
CA GLY A 462 11.12 11.76 -15.60
C GLY A 462 9.60 11.80 -15.76
N GLY A 463 8.87 10.75 -15.37
CA GLY A 463 7.42 10.73 -15.52
C GLY A 463 6.77 11.98 -14.92
N GLU A 464 5.70 12.45 -15.56
CA GLU A 464 5.25 13.82 -15.38
C GLU A 464 4.08 13.89 -14.40
N ILE A 465 4.20 14.75 -13.38
CA ILE A 465 3.09 15.09 -12.49
C ILE A 465 2.38 16.30 -13.06
N TRP A 466 1.09 16.15 -13.32
CA TRP A 466 0.18 17.24 -13.67
C TRP A 466 -0.81 17.45 -12.53
N ASP A 467 -0.49 18.44 -11.69
CA ASP A 467 -1.34 18.85 -10.58
C ASP A 467 -2.46 19.78 -11.10
N VAL A 468 -3.68 19.27 -11.09
CA VAL A 468 -4.90 19.99 -11.54
C VAL A 468 -5.71 20.52 -10.35
N SER A 469 -5.20 20.44 -9.12
CA SER A 469 -5.93 20.81 -7.89
C SER A 469 -6.42 22.26 -7.92
N LYS A 470 -5.53 23.19 -8.30
CA LYS A 470 -5.85 24.62 -8.33
C LYS A 470 -6.93 24.91 -9.37
N TYR A 471 -6.81 24.31 -10.55
CA TYR A 471 -7.77 24.50 -11.61
C TYR A 471 -9.15 23.96 -11.23
N LEU A 472 -9.23 22.73 -10.74
CA LEU A 472 -10.49 22.09 -10.32
C LEU A 472 -11.23 22.89 -9.22
N ALA A 473 -10.48 23.58 -8.36
CA ALA A 473 -11.08 24.38 -7.31
C ALA A 473 -11.72 25.69 -7.77
N HIS A 474 -11.16 26.34 -8.79
CA HIS A 474 -11.65 27.63 -9.27
C HIS A 474 -12.63 27.48 -10.43
N HIS A 475 -12.47 26.43 -11.25
CA HIS A 475 -13.28 26.26 -12.44
C HIS A 475 -14.69 25.75 -12.12
N ARG A 476 -15.71 26.54 -12.49
CA ARG A 476 -17.12 26.15 -12.40
C ARG A 476 -17.52 25.34 -13.62
N ASN A 477 -18.20 24.21 -13.41
CA ASN A 477 -18.85 23.51 -14.51
C ASN A 477 -20.20 24.17 -14.80
N GLU A 478 -20.30 24.91 -15.91
CA GLU A 478 -21.53 25.61 -16.30
C GLU A 478 -22.73 24.67 -16.51
N THR A 479 -22.48 23.37 -16.73
CA THR A 479 -23.54 22.39 -17.00
C THR A 479 -24.28 21.88 -15.75
N ILE A 480 -23.82 22.18 -14.53
CA ILE A 480 -24.43 21.68 -13.29
C ILE A 480 -25.17 22.84 -12.61
N SER A 481 -26.50 22.83 -12.71
CA SER A 481 -27.35 23.97 -12.36
C SER A 481 -27.58 24.17 -10.85
N ASN A 482 -27.70 25.45 -10.49
CA ASN A 482 -28.30 26.05 -9.28
C ASN A 482 -27.63 25.97 -7.90
N THR A 483 -26.68 25.09 -7.62
CA THR A 483 -25.82 25.26 -6.43
C THR A 483 -24.51 25.90 -6.85
N ALA A 484 -24.48 27.23 -6.84
CA ALA A 484 -23.26 27.99 -7.10
C ALA A 484 -22.14 27.51 -6.16
N ILE A 485 -21.20 26.72 -6.68
CA ILE A 485 -19.98 26.38 -5.95
C ILE A 485 -19.27 27.70 -5.71
N ASP A 486 -19.17 28.09 -4.45
CA ASP A 486 -18.38 29.24 -4.02
C ASP A 486 -16.91 28.96 -4.37
N PRO A 487 -16.28 29.71 -5.30
CA PRO A 487 -14.89 29.49 -5.66
C PRO A 487 -13.93 29.73 -4.48
N GLU A 488 -14.36 30.46 -3.44
CA GLU A 488 -13.63 30.60 -2.19
C GLU A 488 -13.72 29.35 -1.31
N ARG A 489 -14.61 28.40 -1.62
CA ARG A 489 -14.83 27.22 -0.77
C ARG A 489 -13.55 26.43 -0.60
N TYR A 490 -12.85 26.09 -1.67
CA TYR A 490 -11.62 25.30 -1.56
C TYR A 490 -10.36 26.15 -1.46
N SER A 491 -10.47 27.49 -1.44
CA SER A 491 -9.31 28.37 -1.44
C SER A 491 -8.41 28.22 -0.22
N PHE A 492 -8.92 27.65 0.89
CA PHE A 492 -8.12 27.35 2.09
C PHE A 492 -6.92 26.43 1.83
N PHE A 493 -6.86 25.72 0.70
CA PHE A 493 -5.68 24.94 0.33
C PHE A 493 -4.48 25.83 -0.04
N TRP A 494 -4.69 26.95 -0.74
CA TRP A 494 -3.62 27.84 -1.21
C TRP A 494 -3.61 29.23 -0.59
N ASP A 495 -4.77 29.78 -0.18
CA ASP A 495 -4.86 31.07 0.48
C ASP A 495 -4.80 30.92 2.01
N ALA A 496 -3.74 31.48 2.61
CA ALA A 496 -3.54 31.48 4.05
C ALA A 496 -4.63 32.25 4.80
N ASN A 497 -5.12 33.36 4.23
CA ASN A 497 -6.12 34.21 4.89
C ASN A 497 -7.47 33.49 4.96
N THR A 498 -7.92 32.92 3.83
CA THR A 498 -9.14 32.11 3.82
C THR A 498 -9.01 30.89 4.72
N ARG A 499 -7.86 30.20 4.71
CA ARG A 499 -7.60 29.08 5.62
C ARG A 499 -7.77 29.46 7.07
N GLU A 500 -7.11 30.52 7.54
CA GLU A 500 -7.17 30.94 8.95
C GLU A 500 -8.58 31.39 9.34
N LYS A 501 -9.24 32.19 8.48
CA LYS A 501 -10.62 32.65 8.69
C LYS A 501 -11.62 31.49 8.77
N ARG A 502 -11.46 30.47 7.91
CA ARG A 502 -12.31 29.28 7.91
C ARG A 502 -11.99 28.35 9.07
N PHE A 503 -10.71 28.13 9.37
CA PHE A 503 -10.27 27.28 10.46
C PHE A 503 -10.73 27.83 11.82
N ALA A 504 -10.71 29.14 12.01
CA ALA A 504 -11.28 29.78 13.20
C ALA A 504 -12.78 29.50 13.40
N LYS A 505 -13.51 29.16 12.31
CA LYS A 505 -14.94 28.80 12.33
C LYS A 505 -15.20 27.29 12.28
N SER A 506 -14.15 26.48 12.18
CA SER A 506 -14.27 25.02 12.04
C SER A 506 -14.85 24.38 13.30
N HIS A 507 -15.75 23.42 13.11
CA HIS A 507 -16.31 22.59 14.17
C HIS A 507 -15.23 21.68 14.77
N ILE A 508 -14.37 21.11 13.92
CA ILE A 508 -13.20 20.33 14.32
C ILE A 508 -12.25 21.20 15.15
N PHE A 509 -11.93 22.41 14.69
CA PHE A 509 -11.09 23.34 15.46
C PHE A 509 -11.68 23.64 16.84
N SER A 510 -12.96 23.97 16.91
CA SER A 510 -13.67 24.24 18.16
C SER A 510 -13.63 23.04 19.13
N ALA A 511 -13.74 21.82 18.59
CA ALA A 511 -13.63 20.59 19.38
C ALA A 511 -12.20 20.36 19.89
N LEU A 512 -11.18 20.56 19.03
CA LEU A 512 -9.77 20.44 19.41
C LEU A 512 -9.35 21.52 20.41
N GLN A 513 -9.83 22.74 20.28
CA GLN A 513 -9.48 23.84 21.19
C GLN A 513 -9.90 23.55 22.63
N LYS A 514 -11.04 22.88 22.84
CA LYS A 514 -11.47 22.39 24.17
C LYS A 514 -10.51 21.35 24.76
N GLN A 515 -9.80 20.60 23.92
CA GLN A 515 -8.81 19.61 24.35
C GLN A 515 -7.42 20.22 24.59
N LYS A 516 -7.17 21.45 24.14
CA LYS A 516 -5.86 22.13 24.25
C LYS A 516 -5.34 22.18 25.68
N GLU A 517 -6.23 22.42 26.65
CA GLU A 517 -5.90 22.47 28.08
C GLU A 517 -5.27 21.17 28.60
N THR A 518 -5.65 20.03 28.00
CA THR A 518 -5.21 18.70 28.41
C THR A 518 -4.04 18.15 27.57
N ASN A 519 -3.72 18.80 26.44
CA ASN A 519 -2.69 18.32 25.51
C ASN A 519 -1.87 19.49 24.94
N PRO A 520 -0.72 19.84 25.54
CA PRO A 520 0.09 20.97 25.09
C PRO A 520 0.67 20.78 23.67
N ASN A 521 0.83 19.55 23.19
CA ASN A 521 1.27 19.30 21.81
C ASN A 521 0.22 19.74 20.77
N LEU A 522 -1.05 19.84 21.18
CA LEU A 522 -2.13 20.27 20.31
C LEU A 522 -1.94 21.71 19.87
N GLU A 523 -1.37 22.59 20.71
CA GLU A 523 -1.10 23.97 20.35
C GLU A 523 -0.17 24.08 19.13
N LYS A 524 0.91 23.29 19.13
CA LYS A 524 1.85 23.23 18.00
C LYS A 524 1.17 22.70 16.73
N MET A 525 0.25 21.74 16.86
CA MET A 525 -0.49 21.19 15.72
C MET A 525 -1.53 22.18 15.18
N LEU A 526 -2.26 22.88 16.06
CA LEU A 526 -3.25 23.89 15.68
C LEU A 526 -2.63 25.08 14.93
N GLY A 527 -1.38 25.41 15.23
CA GLY A 527 -0.59 26.39 14.48
C GLY A 527 -0.01 25.88 13.16
N ASN A 528 -0.10 24.58 12.85
CA ASN A 528 0.45 24.01 11.63
C ASN A 528 -0.53 24.19 10.45
N PRO A 529 -0.16 24.92 9.37
CA PRO A 529 -1.02 25.14 8.21
C PRO A 529 -1.52 23.86 7.51
N GLU A 530 -0.71 22.81 7.45
CA GLU A 530 -1.11 21.53 6.84
C GLU A 530 -2.19 20.84 7.66
N PHE A 531 -2.05 20.86 8.99
CA PHE A 531 -3.06 20.32 9.90
C PHE A 531 -4.38 21.09 9.80
N GLN A 532 -4.32 22.41 9.65
CA GLN A 532 -5.51 23.25 9.43
C GLN A 532 -6.23 22.88 8.12
N ARG A 533 -5.49 22.77 7.00
CA ARG A 533 -6.03 22.32 5.71
C ARG A 533 -6.69 20.97 5.83
N MET A 534 -6.06 20.04 6.54
CA MET A 534 -6.56 18.70 6.77
C MET A 534 -7.90 18.69 7.53
N CYS A 535 -8.01 19.50 8.59
CA CYS A 535 -9.28 19.65 9.32
C CYS A 535 -10.40 20.19 8.42
N LEU A 536 -10.13 21.26 7.67
CA LEU A 536 -11.11 21.87 6.77
C LEU A 536 -11.51 20.91 5.63
N ALA A 537 -10.55 20.21 5.05
CA ALA A 537 -10.79 19.21 4.01
C ALA A 537 -11.71 18.08 4.50
N ILE A 538 -11.55 17.63 5.74
CA ILE A 538 -12.42 16.60 6.32
C ILE A 538 -13.83 17.12 6.54
N GLU A 539 -14.00 18.35 7.01
CA GLU A 539 -15.31 18.97 7.13
C GLU A 539 -16.02 19.05 5.78
N GLU A 540 -15.30 19.51 4.74
CA GLU A 540 -15.85 19.53 3.38
C GLU A 540 -16.26 18.14 2.90
N ARG A 541 -15.43 17.13 3.15
CA ARG A 541 -15.74 15.77 2.74
C ARG A 541 -16.94 15.19 3.49
N LEU A 542 -17.07 15.48 4.79
CA LEU A 542 -18.28 15.12 5.54
C LEU A 542 -19.52 15.76 4.93
N LEU A 543 -19.42 17.02 4.50
CA LEU A 543 -20.49 17.69 3.77
C LEU A 543 -20.76 17.03 2.41
N GLU A 544 -19.73 16.54 1.69
CA GLU A 544 -19.94 15.82 0.40
C GLU A 544 -20.66 14.49 0.63
N VAL A 545 -20.26 13.73 1.65
CA VAL A 545 -20.84 12.41 1.98
C VAL A 545 -22.31 12.53 2.38
N ILE A 546 -22.70 13.59 3.09
CA ILE A 546 -24.10 13.84 3.44
C ILE A 546 -24.90 14.52 2.32
N GLY A 547 -24.29 14.71 1.14
CA GLY A 547 -24.91 15.41 0.00
C GLY A 547 -25.08 16.91 0.19
N GLY A 548 -24.42 17.49 1.20
CA GLY A 548 -24.35 18.94 1.42
C GLY A 548 -23.42 19.67 0.45
N VAL A 549 -22.55 18.95 -0.26
CA VAL A 549 -21.82 19.44 -1.44
C VAL A 549 -21.66 18.41 -2.53
N GLU A 550 -21.46 18.93 -3.75
CA GLU A 550 -21.08 18.14 -4.90
C GLU A 550 -19.67 17.56 -4.75
N VAL A 551 -19.58 16.29 -5.11
CA VAL A 551 -18.39 15.45 -5.16
C VAL A 551 -17.38 15.99 -6.18
N GLN A 552 -16.38 16.77 -5.74
CA GLN A 552 -15.48 17.48 -6.67
C GLN A 552 -14.45 16.60 -7.38
N HIS A 553 -13.99 15.52 -6.74
CA HIS A 553 -12.91 14.70 -7.31
C HIS A 553 -13.34 14.02 -8.62
N ALA A 554 -14.62 13.68 -8.83
CA ALA A 554 -15.07 13.02 -10.05
C ALA A 554 -15.02 13.94 -11.29
N ARG A 555 -14.66 15.21 -11.12
CA ARG A 555 -14.71 16.20 -12.19
C ARG A 555 -13.57 16.11 -13.20
N TYR A 556 -12.42 15.50 -12.87
CA TYR A 556 -11.29 15.44 -13.82
C TYR A 556 -11.63 14.76 -15.17
N PHE A 557 -12.59 13.83 -15.21
CA PHE A 557 -13.02 13.19 -16.45
C PHE A 557 -14.23 13.88 -17.12
N GLN A 558 -14.80 14.89 -16.48
CA GLN A 558 -15.86 15.70 -17.07
C GLN A 558 -15.33 17.00 -17.67
N ASP A 559 -14.22 17.49 -17.12
CA ASP A 559 -13.61 18.75 -17.44
C ASP A 559 -12.86 18.72 -18.79
N GLU A 560 -13.19 19.64 -19.69
CA GLU A 560 -12.67 19.61 -21.06
C GLU A 560 -11.16 19.93 -21.14
N PRO A 561 -10.64 20.98 -20.48
CA PRO A 561 -9.19 21.21 -20.40
C PRO A 561 -8.39 20.01 -19.88
N ILE A 562 -8.89 19.31 -18.85
CA ILE A 562 -8.21 18.12 -18.33
C ILE A 562 -8.21 16.99 -19.38
N VAL A 563 -9.36 16.71 -19.99
CA VAL A 563 -9.47 15.69 -21.05
C VAL A 563 -8.58 16.01 -22.24
N ARG A 564 -8.51 17.27 -22.66
CA ARG A 564 -7.64 17.73 -23.74
C ARG A 564 -6.17 17.54 -23.40
N GLY A 565 -5.74 17.87 -22.18
CA GLY A 565 -4.36 17.63 -21.76
C GLY A 565 -4.01 16.14 -21.74
N VAL A 566 -4.91 15.28 -21.26
CA VAL A 566 -4.74 13.82 -21.35
C VAL A 566 -4.60 13.37 -22.80
N ALA A 567 -5.44 13.88 -23.71
CA ALA A 567 -5.35 13.57 -25.14
C ALA A 567 -4.04 14.06 -25.76
N GLN A 568 -3.59 15.28 -25.43
CA GLN A 568 -2.33 15.86 -25.89
C GLN A 568 -1.13 15.02 -25.47
N PHE A 569 -1.12 14.57 -24.21
CA PHE A 569 -0.07 13.67 -23.72
C PHE A 569 -0.11 12.33 -24.46
N ILE A 570 -1.28 11.69 -24.59
CA ILE A 570 -1.42 10.42 -25.30
C ILE A 570 -0.98 10.52 -26.76
N ALA A 571 -1.33 11.60 -27.46
CA ALA A 571 -1.01 11.78 -28.88
C ALA A 571 0.47 12.12 -29.10
N SER A 572 1.01 13.07 -28.32
CA SER A 572 2.33 13.67 -28.61
C SER A 572 3.44 13.32 -27.61
N GLY A 573 3.08 12.85 -26.41
CA GLY A 573 4.00 12.68 -25.30
C GLY A 573 4.45 13.99 -24.65
N LYS A 574 3.92 15.13 -25.10
CA LYS A 574 4.20 16.42 -24.48
C LYS A 574 3.38 16.58 -23.23
N ARG A 575 4.03 17.13 -22.20
CA ARG A 575 3.36 17.60 -20.99
C ARG A 575 2.20 18.54 -21.33
N PRO A 576 1.03 18.34 -20.72
CA PRO A 576 -0.01 19.36 -20.74
C PRO A 576 0.50 20.64 -20.07
N GLU A 577 0.16 21.80 -20.62
CA GLU A 577 0.48 23.06 -19.97
C GLU A 577 -0.18 23.11 -18.57
N PRO A 578 0.45 23.77 -17.58
CA PRO A 578 -0.21 24.06 -16.32
C PRO A 578 -1.52 24.80 -16.59
N LEU A 579 -2.61 24.31 -16.00
CA LEU A 579 -3.88 25.01 -16.08
C LEU A 579 -3.82 26.20 -15.13
N GLU A 580 -3.71 27.40 -15.68
CA GLU A 580 -3.82 28.64 -14.91
C GLU A 580 -5.26 28.80 -14.41
N ALA A 581 -5.41 29.25 -13.17
CA ALA A 581 -6.71 29.73 -12.70
C ALA A 581 -6.86 31.15 -13.25
N GLU A 582 -7.72 31.32 -14.26
CA GLU A 582 -8.08 32.63 -14.82
C GLU A 582 -8.72 33.56 -13.78
#